data_AF-X1SED7-F1
#
_entry.id   AF-X1SED7-F1
#
_cell.length_a   1.000
_cell.length_b   1.000
_cell.length_c   1.000
_cell.angle_alpha   90.00
_cell.angle_beta   90.00
_cell.angle_gamma   90.00
#
_symmetry.space_group_name_H-M   'P 1'
#
loop_
_entity.id
_entity.type
_entity.pdbx_description
1 polymer ?
#
loop_
_entity_poly.entity_id
_entity_poly.type
_entity_poly.pdbx_seq_one_letter_code
_entity_poly.pdbx_strand_id
1 'polypeptide(L)'
;MNNRYQDIRLLSLLPIFITDNYQEIQSFIDTAIESYPFYEAITFIDKNGRIAVSTTKKSIGASRLDRSWFQQAINANQGEIIPLEVYRAETAGWILVIGFNSPVLNNAGEAVGVLSTRVNLDYITDGLTTVSAQTGSKKETFLIGREK
;
A
#
# COMPACT_ATOMS: atom_id res chain seq x y z
N MET A 1 0.81 -18.78 1.36
CA MET A 1 0.31 -17.40 1.51
C MET A 1 1.49 -16.48 1.73
N ASN A 2 1.90 -15.79 0.68
CA ASN A 2 3.02 -14.87 0.72
C ASN A 2 2.55 -13.61 1.47
N ASN A 3 3.25 -13.15 2.52
CA ASN A 3 2.71 -12.18 3.46
C ASN A 3 2.74 -10.75 2.85
N ARG A 4 1.60 -10.21 2.38
CA ARG A 4 1.53 -8.90 1.69
C ARG A 4 2.05 -7.75 2.55
N TYR A 5 1.94 -7.89 3.86
CA TYR A 5 2.52 -6.97 4.85
C TYR A 5 4.05 -6.91 4.75
N GLN A 6 4.70 -8.05 4.47
CA GLN A 6 6.15 -8.10 4.29
C GLN A 6 6.58 -7.54 2.93
N ASP A 7 5.76 -7.67 1.89
CA ASP A 7 6.09 -7.14 0.57
C ASP A 7 6.21 -5.61 0.58
N ILE A 8 5.23 -4.88 1.15
CA ILE A 8 5.34 -3.42 1.26
C ILE A 8 6.52 -3.01 2.13
N ARG A 9 6.80 -3.75 3.20
CA ARG A 9 7.97 -3.51 4.05
C ARG A 9 9.26 -3.61 3.24
N LEU A 10 9.41 -4.67 2.46
CA LEU A 10 10.59 -4.86 1.59
C LEU A 10 10.66 -3.79 0.50
N LEU A 11 9.55 -3.47 -0.16
CA LEU A 11 9.51 -2.44 -1.20
C LEU A 11 9.93 -1.07 -0.65
N SER A 12 9.46 -0.67 0.54
CA SER A 12 9.81 0.63 1.14
C SER A 12 11.28 0.78 1.52
N LEU A 13 12.02 -0.34 1.60
CA LEU A 13 13.45 -0.36 1.88
C LEU A 13 14.31 -0.28 0.61
N LEU A 14 13.70 -0.33 -0.58
CA LEU A 14 14.45 -0.33 -1.83
C LEU A 14 15.07 1.06 -2.09
N PRO A 15 16.37 1.14 -2.43
CA PRO A 15 17.05 2.41 -2.69
C PRO A 15 16.40 3.28 -3.78
N ILE A 16 15.65 2.65 -4.69
CA ILE A 16 14.92 3.34 -5.75
C ILE A 16 13.94 4.39 -5.19
N PHE A 17 13.42 4.23 -3.98
CA PHE A 17 12.51 5.22 -3.39
C PHE A 17 13.22 6.35 -2.63
N ILE A 18 14.55 6.29 -2.50
CA ILE A 18 15.37 7.31 -1.83
C ILE A 18 15.92 8.33 -2.84
N THR A 19 15.86 8.03 -4.15
CA THR A 19 16.26 8.96 -5.21
C THR A 19 15.24 10.08 -5.42
N ASP A 20 15.71 11.24 -5.89
CA ASP A 20 14.85 12.34 -6.35
C ASP A 20 14.38 12.14 -7.81
N ASN A 21 14.77 11.04 -8.47
CA ASN A 21 14.37 10.72 -9.84
C ASN A 21 13.00 10.05 -9.89
N TYR A 22 11.93 10.85 -9.94
CA TYR A 22 10.55 10.34 -10.00
C TYR A 22 10.23 9.54 -11.26
N GLN A 23 10.94 9.74 -12.38
CA GLN A 23 10.77 8.93 -13.59
C GLN A 23 11.27 7.49 -13.38
N GLU A 24 12.36 7.31 -12.64
CA GLU A 24 12.87 5.99 -12.27
C GLU A 24 11.92 5.28 -11.31
N ILE A 25 11.44 5.97 -10.28
CA ILE A 25 10.41 5.45 -9.36
C ILE A 25 9.16 5.06 -10.15
N GLN A 26 8.73 5.88 -11.12
CA GLN A 26 7.55 5.61 -11.92
C GLN A 26 7.69 4.32 -12.73
N SER A 27 8.82 4.18 -13.44
CA SER A 27 9.13 2.98 -14.23
C SER A 27 9.16 1.73 -13.36
N PHE A 28 9.73 1.84 -12.15
CA PHE A 28 9.78 0.75 -11.19
C PHE A 28 8.37 0.33 -10.74
N ILE A 29 7.52 1.26 -10.29
CA ILE A 29 6.19 0.89 -9.78
C ILE A 29 5.25 0.40 -10.87
N ASP A 30 5.40 0.90 -12.11
CA ASP A 30 4.65 0.41 -13.28
C ASP A 30 5.03 -1.06 -13.58
N THR A 31 6.31 -1.42 -13.47
CA THR A 31 6.76 -2.83 -13.58
C THR A 31 6.27 -3.68 -12.40
N ALA A 32 6.29 -3.11 -11.19
CA ALA A 32 5.88 -3.83 -9.98
C ALA A 32 4.39 -4.18 -10.00
N ILE A 33 3.51 -3.26 -10.42
CA ILE A 33 2.07 -3.55 -10.44
C ILE A 33 1.71 -4.63 -11.47
N GLU A 34 2.45 -4.72 -12.59
CA GLU A 34 2.29 -5.80 -13.58
C GLU A 34 2.73 -7.16 -13.03
N SER A 35 3.78 -7.18 -12.19
CA SER A 35 4.34 -8.40 -11.60
C SER A 35 3.52 -8.95 -10.43
N TYR A 36 2.68 -8.09 -9.82
CA TYR A 36 1.99 -8.36 -8.57
C TYR A 36 0.49 -8.05 -8.72
N PRO A 37 -0.30 -9.00 -9.28
CA PRO A 37 -1.67 -8.74 -9.71
C PRO A 37 -2.66 -8.45 -8.56
N PHE A 38 -2.24 -8.62 -7.30
CA PHE A 38 -3.03 -8.27 -6.13
C PHE A 38 -2.95 -6.78 -5.76
N TYR A 39 -2.01 -6.02 -6.33
CA TYR A 39 -1.97 -4.58 -6.16
C TYR A 39 -2.88 -3.88 -7.17
N GLU A 40 -3.77 -3.05 -6.66
CA GLU A 40 -4.62 -2.16 -7.45
C GLU A 40 -3.97 -0.80 -7.64
N ALA A 41 -3.12 -0.41 -6.70
CA ALA A 41 -2.35 0.81 -6.79
C ALA A 41 -1.06 0.72 -5.99
N ILE A 42 0.01 1.30 -6.56
CA ILE A 42 1.25 1.62 -5.86
C ILE A 42 1.47 3.11 -6.03
N THR A 43 1.80 3.80 -4.94
CA THR A 43 1.92 5.26 -4.91
C THR A 43 3.05 5.67 -3.99
N PHE A 44 3.90 6.58 -4.46
CA PHE A 44 4.91 7.26 -3.64
C PHE A 44 4.44 8.69 -3.37
N ILE A 45 4.37 9.02 -2.08
CA ILE A 45 3.92 10.32 -1.57
C ILE A 45 5.15 11.01 -0.98
N ASP A 46 5.46 12.22 -1.42
CA ASP A 46 6.61 12.96 -0.90
C ASP A 46 6.39 13.40 0.56
N LYS A 47 7.47 13.84 1.21
CA LYS A 47 7.42 14.33 2.61
C LYS A 47 6.45 15.48 2.86
N ASN A 48 6.01 16.19 1.83
CA ASN A 48 5.01 17.26 1.93
C ASN A 48 3.57 16.73 1.76
N GLY A 49 3.40 15.41 1.66
CA GLY A 49 2.11 14.75 1.50
C GLY A 49 1.57 14.80 0.07
N ARG A 50 2.35 15.22 -0.93
CA ARG A 50 1.89 15.24 -2.32
C ARG A 50 2.18 13.92 -3.00
N ILE A 51 1.22 13.39 -3.76
CA ILE A 51 1.47 12.22 -4.60
C ILE A 51 2.46 12.62 -5.70
N ALA A 52 3.70 12.14 -5.59
CA ALA A 52 4.76 12.41 -6.56
C ALA A 52 4.71 11.41 -7.71
N VAL A 53 4.41 10.14 -7.40
CA VAL A 53 4.41 9.03 -8.37
C VAL A 53 3.26 8.08 -8.05
N SER A 54 2.55 7.59 -9.08
CA SER A 54 1.46 6.63 -8.89
C SER A 54 1.25 5.78 -10.14
N THR A 55 0.84 4.53 -9.96
CA THR A 55 0.33 3.69 -11.05
C THR A 55 -1.00 4.24 -11.58
N THR A 56 -1.74 5.00 -10.76
CA THR A 56 -2.95 5.73 -11.15
C THR A 56 -2.61 7.19 -11.42
N LYS A 57 -2.17 7.47 -12.66
CA LYS A 57 -1.59 8.78 -13.06
C LYS A 57 -2.47 9.99 -12.74
N LYS A 58 -3.80 9.84 -12.81
CA LYS A 58 -4.77 10.91 -12.47
C LYS A 58 -4.68 11.40 -11.02
N SER A 59 -4.08 10.62 -10.13
CA SER A 59 -3.94 10.98 -8.71
C SER A 59 -2.67 11.78 -8.41
N ILE A 60 -1.74 11.85 -9.35
CA ILE A 60 -0.46 12.57 -9.19
C ILE A 60 -0.75 14.06 -8.94
N GLY A 61 -0.08 14.63 -7.94
CA GLY A 61 -0.26 16.01 -7.49
C GLY A 61 -1.29 16.20 -6.39
N ALA A 62 -2.17 15.22 -6.12
CA ALA A 62 -3.13 15.32 -5.02
C ALA A 62 -2.43 15.25 -3.65
N SER A 63 -2.96 15.98 -2.67
CA SER A 63 -2.43 15.99 -1.30
C SER A 63 -3.03 14.88 -0.42
N ARG A 64 -2.22 14.39 0.51
CA ARG A 64 -2.53 13.47 1.60
C ARG A 64 -2.08 14.00 2.95
N LEU A 65 -1.58 15.23 3.02
CA LEU A 65 -1.01 15.83 4.23
C LEU A 65 -2.00 15.84 5.41
N ASP A 66 -3.29 16.08 5.13
CA ASP A 66 -4.36 16.12 6.14
C ASP A 66 -4.86 14.73 6.55
N ARG A 67 -4.34 13.66 5.95
CA ARG A 67 -4.76 12.30 6.29
C ARG A 67 -4.01 11.83 7.53
N SER A 68 -4.76 11.44 8.56
CA SER A 68 -4.19 10.92 9.81
C SER A 68 -3.25 9.73 9.60
N TRP A 69 -3.52 8.88 8.61
CA TRP A 69 -2.64 7.75 8.28
C TRP A 69 -1.34 8.17 7.60
N PHE A 70 -1.35 9.28 6.85
CA PHE A 70 -0.13 9.81 6.23
C PHE A 70 0.78 10.38 7.33
N GLN A 71 0.19 11.17 8.24
CA GLN A 71 0.89 11.69 9.41
C GLN A 71 1.45 10.57 10.29
N GLN A 72 0.70 9.48 10.48
CA GLN A 72 1.23 8.30 11.19
C GLN A 72 2.38 7.65 10.41
N ALA A 73 2.21 7.40 9.10
CA ALA A 73 3.21 6.69 8.30
C ALA A 73 4.52 7.47 8.15
N ILE A 74 4.46 8.79 7.89
CA ILE A 74 5.67 9.61 7.69
C ILE A 74 6.51 9.75 8.98
N ASN A 75 5.89 9.60 10.15
CA ASN A 75 6.56 9.65 11.45
C ASN A 75 6.88 8.26 12.03
N ALA A 76 6.59 7.18 11.28
CA ALA A 76 6.82 5.81 11.75
C ALA A 76 8.28 5.38 11.59
N ASN A 77 8.67 4.30 12.26
CA ASN A 77 10.02 3.76 12.15
C ASN A 77 10.24 3.05 10.81
N GLN A 78 11.51 2.83 10.44
CA GLN A 78 11.83 2.14 9.18
C GLN A 78 11.18 0.76 9.10
N GLY A 79 10.42 0.54 8.02
CA GLY A 79 9.72 -0.74 7.80
C GLY A 79 8.54 -1.00 8.73
N GLU A 80 8.11 -0.02 9.52
CA GLU A 80 6.84 -0.04 10.23
C GLU A 80 5.70 0.19 9.24
N ILE A 81 4.66 -0.65 9.31
CA ILE A 81 3.53 -0.59 8.39
C ILE A 81 2.32 -0.03 9.12
N ILE A 82 1.73 1.01 8.54
CA ILE A 82 0.46 1.58 8.97
C ILE A 82 -0.65 1.00 8.08
N PRO A 83 -1.37 -0.04 8.53
CA PRO A 83 -2.50 -0.58 7.79
C PRO A 83 -3.71 0.35 7.88
N LEU A 84 -4.53 0.32 6.84
CA LEU A 84 -5.86 0.91 6.81
C LEU A 84 -6.89 -0.21 6.77
N GLU A 85 -8.03 0.03 7.40
CA GLU A 85 -9.20 -0.84 7.26
C GLU A 85 -9.70 -0.86 5.80
N VAL A 86 -10.65 -1.75 5.50
CA VAL A 86 -11.25 -1.83 4.17
C VAL A 86 -11.98 -0.53 3.84
N TYR A 87 -11.69 0.05 2.68
CA TYR A 87 -12.33 1.29 2.22
C TYR A 87 -12.29 1.41 0.69
N ARG A 88 -13.04 2.37 0.15
CA ARG A 88 -12.96 2.73 -1.28
C ARG A 88 -11.84 3.73 -1.51
N ALA A 89 -10.88 3.40 -2.37
CA ALA A 89 -9.72 4.25 -2.62
C ALA A 89 -9.76 4.89 -4.02
N GLU A 90 -9.65 6.21 -4.08
CA GLU A 90 -9.54 6.99 -5.33
C GLU A 90 -8.38 6.53 -6.22
N THR A 91 -7.22 6.26 -5.60
CA THR A 91 -6.02 5.75 -6.27
C THR A 91 -6.20 4.36 -6.86
N ALA A 92 -7.23 3.62 -6.47
CA ALA A 92 -7.61 2.31 -7.01
C ALA A 92 -8.93 2.37 -7.81
N GLY A 93 -9.32 3.55 -8.31
CA GLY A 93 -10.56 3.68 -9.07
C GLY A 93 -11.85 3.50 -8.26
N TRP A 94 -11.79 3.75 -6.94
CA TRP A 94 -12.92 3.67 -5.99
C TRP A 94 -13.47 2.26 -5.71
N ILE A 95 -12.69 1.22 -5.99
CA ILE A 95 -12.99 -0.16 -5.56
C ILE A 95 -12.62 -0.38 -4.08
N LEU A 96 -13.13 -1.46 -3.49
CA LEU A 96 -12.82 -1.84 -2.10
C LEU A 96 -11.40 -2.42 -2.02
N VAL A 97 -10.59 -1.85 -1.13
CA VAL A 97 -9.19 -2.24 -0.94
C VAL A 97 -8.81 -2.22 0.53
N ILE A 98 -7.72 -2.91 0.84
CA ILE A 98 -6.95 -2.70 2.08
C ILE A 98 -5.74 -1.84 1.74
N GLY A 99 -5.48 -0.82 2.56
CA GLY A 99 -4.34 0.06 2.38
C GLY A 99 -3.17 -0.34 3.29
N PHE A 100 -1.96 -0.38 2.75
CA PHE A 100 -0.75 -0.46 3.55
C PHE A 100 0.14 0.74 3.22
N ASN A 101 0.78 1.31 4.25
CA ASN A 101 1.61 2.49 4.11
C ASN A 101 2.87 2.30 4.95
N SER A 102 4.03 2.65 4.41
CA SER A 102 5.32 2.52 5.07
C SER A 102 6.16 3.77 4.80
N PRO A 103 6.87 4.32 5.80
CA PRO A 103 7.81 5.40 5.55
C PRO A 103 8.96 4.90 4.66
N VAL A 104 9.42 5.78 3.78
CA VAL A 104 10.70 5.62 3.10
C VAL A 104 11.67 6.56 3.78
N LEU A 105 12.73 6.00 4.35
CA LEU A 105 13.77 6.75 5.05
C LEU A 105 15.05 6.80 4.21
N ASN A 106 15.75 7.94 4.24
CA ASN A 106 17.09 8.05 3.69
C ASN A 106 18.14 7.36 4.60
N ASN A 107 19.40 7.38 4.19
CA ASN A 107 20.51 6.79 4.95
C ASN A 107 20.77 7.48 6.31
N ALA A 108 20.25 8.70 6.52
CA ALA A 108 20.30 9.41 7.79
C ALA A 108 19.12 9.07 8.72
N GLY A 109 18.18 8.23 8.28
CA GLY A 109 16.97 7.88 9.02
C GLY A 109 15.85 8.91 8.92
N GLU A 110 15.98 9.90 8.03
CA GLU A 110 14.95 10.93 7.82
C GLU A 110 13.94 10.46 6.77
N ALA A 111 12.66 10.73 7.02
CA ALA A 111 11.61 10.37 6.07
C ALA A 111 11.66 11.25 4.81
N VAL A 112 11.82 10.61 3.65
CA VAL A 112 11.77 11.27 2.33
C VAL A 112 10.39 11.15 1.69
N GLY A 113 9.56 10.24 2.18
CA GLY A 113 8.19 10.06 1.73
C GLY A 113 7.52 8.83 2.35
N VAL A 114 6.37 8.47 1.80
CA VAL A 114 5.60 7.27 2.18
C VAL A 114 5.32 6.45 0.93
N LEU A 115 5.69 5.18 0.98
CA LEU A 115 5.22 4.19 0.02
C LEU A 115 3.85 3.69 0.45
N SER A 116 2.89 3.75 -0.47
CA SER A 116 1.49 3.42 -0.21
C SER A 116 0.99 2.42 -1.25
N THR A 117 0.43 1.30 -0.79
CA THR A 117 -0.17 0.28 -1.67
C THR A 117 -1.63 0.07 -1.35
N ARG A 118 -2.39 -0.31 -2.38
CA ARG A 118 -3.79 -0.73 -2.27
C ARG A 118 -3.89 -2.15 -2.77
N VAL A 119 -4.36 -3.03 -1.91
CA VAL A 119 -4.51 -4.45 -2.22
C VAL A 119 -5.98 -4.74 -2.44
N ASN A 120 -6.30 -5.41 -3.55
CA ASN A 120 -7.66 -5.84 -3.84
C ASN A 120 -8.14 -6.85 -2.79
N LEU A 121 -9.35 -6.64 -2.27
CA LEU A 121 -9.95 -7.50 -1.26
C LEU A 121 -10.26 -8.91 -1.81
N ASP A 122 -10.55 -9.04 -3.10
CA ASP A 122 -10.88 -10.31 -3.76
C ASP A 122 -9.72 -11.32 -3.62
N TYR A 123 -8.48 -10.84 -3.74
CA TYR A 123 -7.28 -11.67 -3.51
C TYR A 123 -7.11 -12.14 -2.06
N ILE A 124 -7.73 -11.44 -1.11
CA ILE A 124 -7.73 -11.82 0.30
C ILE A 124 -8.86 -12.82 0.56
N THR A 125 -10.03 -12.62 -0.05
CA THR A 125 -11.19 -13.52 0.10
C THR A 125 -11.02 -14.86 -0.62
N ASP A 126 -10.30 -14.91 -1.74
CA ASP A 126 -9.98 -16.17 -2.45
C ASP A 126 -9.13 -17.12 -1.60
N GLY A 127 -8.28 -16.57 -0.73
CA GLY A 127 -7.55 -17.34 0.27
C GLY A 127 -8.47 -17.94 1.34
N LEU A 128 -9.55 -17.23 1.72
CA LEU A 128 -10.51 -17.66 2.73
C LEU A 128 -11.50 -18.71 2.19
N THR A 129 -11.96 -18.55 0.95
CA THR A 129 -12.82 -19.55 0.29
C THR A 129 -12.09 -20.90 0.16
N THR A 130 -10.79 -20.88 -0.15
CA THR A 130 -9.94 -22.09 -0.18
C THR A 130 -9.88 -22.81 1.19
N VAL A 131 -9.79 -22.06 2.29
CA VAL A 131 -9.78 -22.63 3.66
C VAL A 131 -11.17 -23.16 4.06
N SER A 132 -12.24 -22.46 3.69
CA SER A 132 -13.62 -22.91 3.93
C SER A 132 -13.95 -24.22 3.19
N ALA A 133 -13.44 -24.38 1.97
CA ALA A 133 -13.59 -25.60 1.18
C ALA A 133 -12.89 -26.81 1.81
N GLN A 134 -11.77 -26.61 2.51
CA GLN A 134 -11.03 -27.67 3.20
C GLN A 134 -11.67 -28.10 4.53
N THR A 135 -12.55 -27.28 5.11
CA THR A 135 -13.17 -27.54 6.44
C THR A 135 -14.59 -28.12 6.36
N GLY A 136 -15.06 -28.47 5.15
CA GLY A 136 -16.23 -29.35 4.95
C GLY A 136 -17.56 -28.84 5.50
N SER A 137 -17.68 -27.57 5.86
CA SER A 137 -18.92 -26.99 6.40
C SER A 137 -19.27 -25.71 5.64
N LYS A 138 -20.55 -25.50 5.35
CA LYS A 138 -21.12 -24.23 4.85
C LYS A 138 -20.93 -23.14 5.92
N LYS A 139 -19.71 -22.75 6.21
CA LYS A 139 -19.38 -21.69 7.17
C LYS A 139 -18.99 -20.46 6.37
N GLU A 140 -19.90 -19.50 6.36
CA GLU A 140 -19.62 -18.15 5.90
C GLU A 140 -18.47 -17.59 6.76
N THR A 141 -17.37 -17.24 6.12
CA THR A 141 -16.18 -16.68 6.77
C THR A 141 -16.19 -15.17 6.55
N PHE A 142 -16.27 -14.41 7.63
CA PHE A 142 -16.34 -12.94 7.60
C PHE A 142 -15.00 -12.33 8.04
N LEU A 143 -14.55 -11.29 7.33
CA LEU A 143 -13.50 -10.39 7.82
C LEU A 143 -14.17 -9.23 8.54
N ILE A 144 -13.96 -9.14 9.86
CA ILE A 144 -14.51 -8.08 10.70
C ILE A 144 -13.35 -7.19 11.14
N GLY A 145 -13.39 -5.91 10.74
CA GLY A 145 -12.51 -4.88 11.30
C GLY A 145 -12.84 -4.66 12.78
N ARG A 146 -11.83 -4.54 13.63
CA ARG A 146 -12.04 -4.39 15.07
C ARG A 146 -12.29 -2.91 15.37
N GLU A 147 -13.51 -2.56 15.78
CA GLU A 147 -13.81 -1.20 16.26
C GLU A 147 -12.92 -0.87 17.48
N LYS A 148 -12.37 0.35 17.50
CA LYS A 148 -11.57 0.89 18.61
C LYS A 148 -12.45 1.48 19.70
#